data_AF-A0A6I2G1C7-F1
#
_entry.id   AF-A0A6I2G1C7-F1
#
_cell.length_a   1.000
_cell.length_b   1.000
_cell.length_c   1.000
_cell.angle_alpha   90.00
_cell.angle_beta   90.00
_cell.angle_gamma   90.00
#
_symmetry.space_group_name_H-M   'P 1'
#
loop_
_entity.id
_entity.type
_entity.pdbx_description
1 polymer ?
#
loop_
_entity_poly.entity_id
_entity_poly.type
_entity_poly.pdbx_seq_one_letter_code
_entity_poly.pdbx_strand_id
1 'polypeptide(L)'
;MITPHRVGALLIVPLIALAVFGCSTTSSDPTTRERTTGVSNELRHDPETLQKYFPLIGTPVAVSWVGRNNSGGAPGPTTYWIDAVVELDPATATALRTRYASSESAEPPALPPALQVPAGKYSTNPDFDTALGSGAEWGGTATGYLHTQSPILVFTAIAGG
;
A
#
# COMPACT_ATOMS: atom_id res chain seq x y z
N MET A 1 -36.86 -44.14 -8.45
CA MET A 1 -36.21 -45.26 -7.73
C MET A 1 -35.26 -45.96 -8.70
N ILE A 2 -33.97 -46.01 -8.32
CA ILE A 2 -32.95 -47.00 -8.72
C ILE A 2 -32.34 -46.88 -10.14
N THR A 3 -31.12 -46.33 -10.17
CA THR A 3 -30.06 -46.65 -11.14
C THR A 3 -29.13 -47.70 -10.50
N PRO A 4 -28.64 -48.69 -11.27
CA PRO A 4 -27.18 -48.87 -11.43
C PRO A 4 -26.82 -49.31 -12.88
N HIS A 5 -26.00 -48.56 -13.61
CA HIS A 5 -24.52 -48.63 -13.73
C HIS A 5 -23.91 -49.91 -14.35
N ARG A 6 -23.46 -49.73 -15.62
CA ARG A 6 -22.26 -50.24 -16.33
C ARG A 6 -22.22 -51.75 -16.62
N VAL A 7 -21.81 -52.23 -17.80
CA VAL A 7 -20.44 -52.30 -18.38
C VAL A 7 -20.63 -52.75 -19.85
N GLY A 8 -19.99 -52.15 -20.86
CA GLY A 8 -18.69 -52.62 -21.33
C GLY A 8 -18.39 -52.12 -22.74
N ALA A 9 -17.34 -51.31 -22.87
CA ALA A 9 -16.74 -50.94 -24.14
C ALA A 9 -15.29 -51.44 -24.11
N LEU A 10 -14.95 -52.32 -25.05
CA LEU A 10 -13.65 -52.96 -25.15
C LEU A 10 -12.97 -52.53 -26.47
N LEU A 11 -11.85 -51.81 -26.31
CA LEU A 11 -10.61 -51.74 -27.12
C LEU A 11 -10.73 -51.35 -28.62
N ILE A 12 -9.86 -50.50 -29.18
CA ILE A 12 -8.46 -50.80 -29.55
C ILE A 12 -7.63 -49.51 -29.73
N VAL A 13 -6.34 -49.60 -29.37
CA VAL A 13 -5.23 -48.62 -29.39
C VAL A 13 -4.45 -48.66 -30.73
N PRO A 14 -3.82 -47.57 -31.18
CA PRO A 14 -2.35 -47.57 -31.36
C PRO A 14 -1.71 -46.22 -30.94
N LEU A 15 -0.76 -46.20 -30.00
CA LEU A 15 0.71 -46.30 -30.20
C LEU A 15 1.27 -45.33 -31.25
N ILE A 16 1.76 -44.15 -30.83
CA ILE A 16 2.68 -43.32 -31.62
C ILE A 16 3.87 -42.93 -30.73
N ALA A 17 5.05 -43.10 -31.33
CA ALA A 17 6.35 -43.23 -30.70
C ALA A 17 7.00 -41.89 -30.29
N LEU A 18 7.89 -42.03 -29.32
CA LEU A 18 8.87 -41.07 -28.81
C LEU A 18 9.83 -40.58 -29.92
N ALA A 19 10.09 -39.27 -29.99
CA ALA A 19 11.33 -38.73 -30.55
C ALA A 19 11.89 -37.68 -29.58
N VAL A 20 13.16 -37.85 -29.24
CA VAL A 20 13.92 -37.15 -28.19
C VAL A 20 14.95 -36.23 -28.86
N PHE A 21 15.09 -35.02 -28.29
CA PHE A 21 16.21 -34.07 -28.33
C PHE A 21 16.55 -33.26 -29.61
N GLY A 22 16.42 -31.93 -29.45
CA GLY A 22 17.61 -31.08 -29.39
C GLY A 22 17.83 -30.09 -30.54
N CYS A 23 17.49 -28.81 -30.31
CA CYS A 23 18.37 -27.71 -30.69
C CYS A 23 18.06 -26.45 -29.87
N SER A 24 19.11 -25.94 -29.24
CA SER A 24 19.15 -24.80 -28.34
C SER A 24 19.17 -23.49 -29.13
N THR A 25 18.32 -22.53 -28.77
CA THR A 25 18.67 -21.10 -28.88
C THR A 25 18.02 -20.35 -27.73
N THR A 26 18.87 -20.08 -26.75
CA THR A 26 18.77 -18.96 -25.81
C THR A 26 18.29 -17.70 -26.52
N SER A 27 17.12 -17.22 -26.12
CA SER A 27 16.92 -15.79 -25.88
C SER A 27 16.26 -15.69 -24.52
N SER A 28 17.12 -15.68 -23.50
CA SER A 28 16.82 -14.93 -22.29
C SER A 28 16.40 -13.54 -22.76
N ASP A 29 15.11 -13.24 -22.74
CA ASP A 29 14.67 -11.86 -22.73
C ASP A 29 15.18 -11.31 -21.38
N PRO A 30 16.16 -10.38 -21.36
CA PRO A 30 16.27 -9.55 -20.19
C PRO A 30 14.99 -8.72 -20.24
N THR A 31 13.98 -9.15 -19.49
CA THR A 31 13.03 -8.21 -18.92
C THR A 31 13.91 -7.19 -18.24
N THR A 32 14.11 -6.09 -18.96
CA THR A 32 14.74 -4.89 -18.49
C THR A 32 13.85 -4.56 -17.31
N ARG A 33 14.34 -4.90 -16.11
CA ARG A 33 13.90 -4.24 -14.90
C ARG A 33 14.24 -2.79 -15.20
N GLU A 34 13.28 -2.06 -15.73
CA GLU A 34 13.33 -0.61 -15.74
C GLU A 34 13.63 -0.27 -14.29
N ARG A 35 14.89 0.10 -14.06
CA ARG A 35 15.33 0.64 -12.79
C ARG A 35 14.67 2.00 -12.78
N THR A 36 13.42 2.05 -12.29
CA THR A 36 12.71 3.30 -12.06
C THR A 36 13.61 4.13 -11.15
N THR A 37 14.28 5.10 -11.77
CA THR A 37 15.11 6.11 -11.12
C THR A 37 14.29 6.75 -10.01
N GLY A 38 14.85 6.82 -8.81
CA GLY A 38 14.15 7.16 -7.58
C GLY A 38 13.41 8.50 -7.65
N VAL A 39 12.10 8.40 -7.85
CA VAL A 39 11.00 9.25 -7.40
C VAL A 39 9.72 8.55 -7.86
N SER A 40 9.16 7.62 -7.09
CA SER A 40 7.87 7.02 -7.44
C SER A 40 6.73 7.96 -7.09
N ASN A 41 6.48 8.99 -7.91
CA ASN A 41 5.28 9.82 -7.80
C ASN A 41 3.97 9.09 -8.20
N GLU A 42 4.01 7.75 -8.25
CA GLU A 42 2.89 6.90 -8.56
C GLU A 42 1.86 6.91 -7.44
N LEU A 43 0.59 7.06 -7.82
CA LEU A 43 -0.53 6.90 -6.91
C LEU A 43 -0.73 5.42 -6.62
N ARG A 44 -0.62 5.05 -5.35
CA ARG A 44 -0.73 3.68 -4.87
C ARG A 44 -1.97 3.49 -4.01
N HIS A 45 -2.50 2.27 -4.04
CA HIS A 45 -3.69 1.87 -3.30
C HIS A 45 -3.47 0.61 -2.45
N ASP A 46 -2.23 0.12 -2.35
CA ASP A 46 -1.92 -1.06 -1.55
C ASP A 46 -1.91 -0.70 -0.05
N PRO A 47 -2.78 -1.32 0.78
CA PRO A 47 -2.86 -1.02 2.21
C PRO A 47 -1.79 -1.74 3.02
N GLU A 48 -1.23 -2.84 2.51
CA GLU A 48 -0.24 -3.67 3.20
C GLU A 48 1.06 -2.92 3.52
N THR A 49 1.56 -2.11 2.57
CA THR A 49 2.77 -1.29 2.79
C THR A 49 2.51 -0.22 3.85
N LEU A 50 1.37 0.47 3.79
CA LEU A 50 1.04 1.49 4.79
C LEU A 50 0.81 0.90 6.18
N GLN A 51 0.13 -0.24 6.29
CA GLN A 51 -0.10 -0.91 7.58
C GLN A 51 1.22 -1.33 8.22
N LYS A 52 2.16 -1.80 7.40
CA LYS A 52 3.50 -2.18 7.82
C LYS A 52 4.27 -0.99 8.43
N TYR A 53 4.20 0.18 7.79
CA TYR A 53 4.87 1.40 8.28
C TYR A 53 4.12 2.12 9.39
N PHE A 54 2.79 2.12 9.35
CA PHE A 54 1.91 2.90 10.23
C PHE A 54 0.85 1.98 10.85
N PRO A 55 1.22 1.05 11.75
CA PRO A 55 0.30 0.05 12.29
C PRO A 55 -0.90 0.65 13.05
N LEU A 56 -0.82 1.93 13.45
CA LEU A 56 -1.91 2.66 14.09
C LEU A 56 -3.17 2.78 13.20
N ILE A 57 -3.03 2.67 11.87
CA ILE A 57 -4.18 2.76 10.95
C ILE A 57 -5.06 1.50 10.97
N GLY A 58 -4.62 0.43 11.63
CA GLY A 58 -5.36 -0.83 11.73
C GLY A 58 -5.56 -1.48 10.35
N THR A 59 -6.76 -1.96 10.07
CA THR A 59 -7.13 -2.50 8.75
C THR A 59 -8.05 -1.49 8.05
N PRO A 60 -7.51 -0.59 7.21
CA PRO A 60 -8.31 0.45 6.56
C PRO A 60 -9.25 -0.14 5.51
N VAL A 61 -10.36 0.57 5.26
CA VAL A 61 -11.32 0.27 4.19
C VAL A 61 -10.67 0.54 2.82
N ALA A 62 -9.98 1.67 2.69
CA ALA A 62 -9.28 2.06 1.48
C ALA A 62 -8.08 2.93 1.80
N VAL A 63 -7.08 2.92 0.91
CA VAL A 63 -5.93 3.82 0.98
C VAL A 63 -5.64 4.42 -0.38
N SER A 64 -5.12 5.63 -0.38
CA SER A 64 -4.49 6.28 -1.54
C SER A 64 -3.25 6.97 -1.04
N TRP A 65 -2.08 6.67 -1.62
CA TRP A 65 -0.83 7.24 -1.14
C TRP A 65 0.23 7.38 -2.22
N VAL A 66 1.19 8.26 -2.00
CA VAL A 66 2.33 8.51 -2.89
C VAL A 66 3.61 8.44 -2.06
N GLY A 67 4.63 7.74 -2.57
CA GLY A 67 5.93 7.60 -1.91
C GLY A 67 7.04 8.28 -2.71
N ARG A 68 7.81 9.18 -2.11
CA ARG A 68 8.88 9.93 -2.81
C ARG A 68 10.21 9.70 -2.12
N ASN A 69 11.32 9.88 -2.84
CA ASN A 69 12.64 9.94 -2.25
C ASN A 69 13.55 10.90 -3.03
N ASN A 70 14.70 11.25 -2.46
CA ASN A 70 15.69 12.13 -3.11
C ASN A 70 16.85 11.35 -3.76
N SER A 71 16.81 10.02 -3.74
CA SER A 71 17.84 9.18 -4.34
C SER A 71 17.59 9.07 -5.82
N GLY A 72 18.02 10.07 -6.58
CA GLY A 72 18.06 10.01 -8.06
C GLY A 72 19.06 8.98 -8.60
N GLY A 73 19.32 7.88 -7.88
CA GLY A 73 20.35 6.88 -8.17
C GLY A 73 21.76 7.27 -7.69
N ALA A 74 21.91 8.40 -6.99
CA ALA A 74 23.19 8.85 -6.48
C ALA A 74 23.55 8.18 -5.14
N PRO A 75 24.84 7.87 -4.90
CA PRO A 75 25.28 7.41 -3.58
C PRO A 75 25.16 8.54 -2.55
N GLY A 76 24.54 8.25 -1.40
CA GLY A 76 24.34 9.21 -0.31
C GLY A 76 23.15 8.84 0.59
N PRO A 77 22.95 9.57 1.71
CA PRO A 77 21.76 9.40 2.53
C PRO A 77 20.51 9.67 1.70
N THR A 78 19.50 8.82 1.89
CA THR A 78 18.22 8.93 1.19
C THR A 78 17.15 9.33 2.19
N THR A 79 16.47 10.43 1.90
CA THR A 79 15.24 10.82 2.58
C THR A 79 14.06 10.29 1.79
N TYR A 80 13.09 9.75 2.52
CA TYR A 80 11.85 9.18 2.02
C TYR A 80 10.67 9.98 2.56
N TRP A 81 9.66 10.16 1.72
CA TRP A 81 8.40 10.81 2.07
C TRP A 81 7.22 9.92 1.70
N ILE A 82 6.17 9.96 2.53
CA ILE A 82 4.86 9.40 2.21
C ILE A 82 3.82 10.48 2.40
N ASP A 83 2.93 10.63 1.42
CA ASP A 83 1.68 11.40 1.55
C ASP A 83 0.52 10.43 1.38
N ALA A 84 -0.47 10.48 2.26
CA ALA A 84 -1.55 9.50 2.26
C ALA A 84 -2.90 10.09 2.64
N VAL A 85 -3.94 9.54 2.01
CA VAL A 85 -5.34 9.66 2.39
C VAL A 85 -5.85 8.24 2.66
N VAL A 86 -6.32 8.01 3.88
CA VAL A 86 -6.74 6.69 4.37
C VAL A 86 -8.19 6.77 4.81
N GLU A 87 -9.02 5.90 4.25
CA GLU A 87 -10.33 5.59 4.81
C GLU A 87 -10.14 4.47 5.83
N LEU A 88 -10.19 4.85 7.11
CA LEU A 88 -10.06 3.94 8.23
C LEU A 88 -11.30 3.08 8.40
N ASP A 89 -11.16 1.95 9.08
CA ASP A 89 -12.31 1.31 9.70
C ASP A 89 -13.02 2.30 10.65
N PRO A 90 -14.37 2.40 10.62
CA PRO A 90 -15.11 3.36 11.44
C PRO A 90 -14.88 3.23 12.95
N ALA A 91 -14.65 2.01 13.47
CA ALA A 91 -14.34 1.80 14.88
C ALA A 91 -12.93 2.30 15.21
N THR A 92 -11.96 2.03 14.33
CA THR A 92 -10.60 2.59 14.44
C THR A 92 -10.61 4.11 14.43
N ALA A 93 -11.31 4.74 13.47
CA ALA A 93 -11.44 6.20 13.40
C ALA A 93 -12.08 6.80 14.66
N THR A 94 -13.08 6.11 15.22
CA THR A 94 -13.72 6.53 16.46
C THR A 94 -12.77 6.44 17.64
N ALA A 95 -12.04 5.32 17.78
CA ALA A 95 -11.05 5.15 18.84
C ALA A 95 -9.94 6.21 18.77
N LEU A 96 -9.43 6.50 17.57
CA LEU A 96 -8.41 7.54 17.37
C LEU A 96 -8.94 8.92 17.74
N ARG A 97 -10.15 9.29 17.31
CA ARG A 97 -10.77 10.58 17.68
C ARG A 97 -11.02 10.68 19.18
N THR A 98 -11.54 9.63 19.83
CA THR A 98 -11.75 9.63 21.28
C THR A 98 -10.45 9.84 22.05
N ARG A 99 -9.34 9.32 21.54
CA ARG A 99 -8.04 9.41 22.20
C ARG A 99 -7.27 10.70 21.90
N TYR A 100 -7.37 11.21 20.67
CA TYR A 100 -6.45 12.21 20.15
C TYR A 100 -7.10 13.47 19.58
N ALA A 101 -8.43 13.52 19.42
CA ALA A 101 -9.06 14.67 18.81
C ALA A 101 -8.83 15.94 19.66
N SER A 102 -8.21 16.93 19.03
CA SER A 102 -8.11 18.29 19.56
C SER A 102 -9.41 19.07 19.24
N SER A 103 -9.77 20.03 20.09
CA SER A 103 -10.88 20.96 19.83
C SER A 103 -10.54 21.99 18.74
N GLU A 104 -9.25 22.21 18.51
CA GLU A 104 -8.75 23.10 17.47
C GLU A 104 -8.79 22.42 16.10
N SER A 105 -9.34 23.13 15.10
CA SER A 105 -9.34 22.67 13.72
C SER A 105 -7.99 22.98 13.07
N ALA A 106 -7.49 22.05 12.27
CA ALA A 106 -6.28 22.18 11.50
C ALA A 106 -6.56 21.92 10.02
N GLU A 107 -5.82 22.60 9.15
CA GLU A 107 -5.86 22.35 7.70
C GLU A 107 -4.77 21.30 7.36
N PRO A 108 -5.11 20.22 6.64
CA PRO A 108 -4.11 19.30 6.12
C PRO A 108 -3.13 20.02 5.16
N PRO A 109 -1.88 19.56 5.04
CA PRO A 109 -0.92 20.14 4.11
C PRO A 109 -1.39 19.94 2.66
N ALA A 110 -0.86 20.76 1.75
CA ALA A 110 -1.05 20.55 0.33
C ALA A 110 -0.42 19.20 -0.09
N LEU A 111 -1.25 18.25 -0.50
CA LEU A 111 -0.81 16.95 -1.01
C LEU A 111 -0.56 16.99 -2.52
N PRO A 112 0.18 16.01 -3.06
CA PRO A 112 0.26 15.80 -4.50
C PRO A 112 -1.14 15.78 -5.17
N PRO A 113 -1.32 16.38 -6.36
CA PRO A 113 -2.64 16.50 -7.01
C PRO A 113 -3.39 15.18 -7.27
N ALA A 114 -2.67 14.06 -7.31
CA ALA A 114 -3.26 12.73 -7.47
C ALA A 114 -4.00 12.25 -6.21
N LEU A 115 -3.74 12.83 -5.05
CA LEU A 115 -4.42 12.52 -3.79
C LEU A 115 -5.61 13.46 -3.61
N GLN A 116 -6.81 12.88 -3.59
CA GLN A 116 -8.02 13.63 -3.31
C GLN A 116 -8.24 13.70 -1.80
N VAL A 117 -8.03 14.88 -1.22
CA VAL A 117 -8.33 15.15 0.19
C VAL A 117 -9.81 15.50 0.30
N PRO A 118 -10.62 14.72 1.05
CA PRO A 118 -12.01 15.07 1.27
C PRO A 118 -12.15 16.43 1.97
N ALA A 119 -13.12 17.23 1.54
CA ALA A 119 -13.41 18.49 2.20
C ALA A 119 -13.96 18.26 3.62
N GLY A 120 -13.67 19.18 4.53
CA GLY A 120 -14.24 19.20 5.87
C GLY A 120 -13.24 19.66 6.92
N LYS A 121 -13.60 19.49 8.20
CA LYS A 121 -12.75 19.91 9.32
C LYS A 121 -11.88 18.76 9.77
N TYR A 122 -10.59 19.02 9.86
CA TYR A 122 -9.61 18.10 10.42
C TYR A 122 -9.12 18.60 11.77
N SER A 123 -8.62 17.69 12.60
CA SER A 123 -7.86 18.01 13.80
C SER A 123 -6.53 17.27 13.78
N THR A 124 -5.53 17.87 14.42
CA THR A 124 -4.19 17.30 14.58
C THR A 124 -3.78 17.38 16.05
N ASN A 125 -2.85 16.53 16.46
CA ASN A 125 -2.37 16.45 17.84
C ASN A 125 -0.94 15.88 17.88
N PRO A 126 0.01 16.50 18.60
CA PRO A 126 1.39 15.98 18.69
C PRO A 126 1.52 14.55 19.24
N ASP A 127 0.64 14.14 20.14
CA ASP A 127 0.62 12.77 20.67
C ASP A 127 0.10 11.78 19.61
N PHE A 128 -0.78 12.24 18.71
CA PHE A 128 -1.23 11.47 17.56
C PHE A 128 -0.12 11.30 16.54
N ASP A 129 0.59 12.39 16.21
CA ASP A 129 1.74 12.40 15.31
C ASP A 129 2.82 11.41 15.77
N THR A 130 3.14 11.47 17.07
CA THR A 130 4.10 10.57 17.71
C THR A 130 3.64 9.11 17.60
N ALA A 131 2.37 8.83 17.94
CA ALA A 131 1.82 7.49 17.87
C ALA A 131 1.78 6.95 16.44
N LEU A 132 1.41 7.79 15.47
CA LEU A 132 1.34 7.43 14.06
C LEU A 132 2.72 7.08 13.51
N GLY A 133 3.74 7.88 13.83
CA GLY A 133 5.13 7.66 13.40
C GLY A 133 5.88 6.55 14.14
N SER A 134 5.29 5.94 15.19
CA SER A 134 5.97 4.94 16.04
C SER A 134 6.15 3.56 15.41
N GLY A 135 5.76 3.37 14.14
CA GLY A 135 5.94 2.10 13.44
C GLY A 135 7.41 1.74 13.26
N ALA A 136 7.79 0.54 13.69
CA ALA A 136 9.18 0.08 13.71
C ALA A 136 9.85 0.08 12.33
N GLU A 137 9.08 -0.12 11.26
CA GLU A 137 9.60 -0.18 9.90
C GLU A 137 9.63 1.16 9.18
N TRP A 138 8.99 2.20 9.74
CA TRP A 138 9.07 3.55 9.19
C TRP A 138 10.37 4.25 9.59
N GLY A 139 10.69 4.26 10.88
CA GLY A 139 11.93 4.84 11.40
C GLY A 139 12.05 6.37 11.21
N GLY A 140 10.91 7.08 11.15
CA GLY A 140 10.85 8.51 10.93
C GLY A 140 9.68 9.18 11.68
N THR A 141 9.30 10.37 11.24
CA THR A 141 8.16 11.11 11.81
C THR A 141 6.96 11.08 10.88
N ALA A 142 5.78 11.28 11.44
CA ALA A 142 4.53 11.45 10.71
C ALA A 142 3.71 12.58 11.33
N THR A 143 2.94 13.28 10.52
CA THR A 143 1.98 14.29 10.96
C THR A 143 0.61 13.92 10.42
N GLY A 144 -0.34 13.71 11.34
CA GLY A 144 -1.66 13.18 11.05
C GLY A 144 -2.78 14.20 11.26
N TYR A 145 -3.78 14.12 10.40
CA TYR A 145 -4.96 14.97 10.37
C TYR A 145 -6.20 14.06 10.31
N LEU A 146 -6.93 13.98 11.43
CA LEU A 146 -8.15 13.18 11.52
C LEU A 146 -9.36 14.03 11.11
N HIS A 147 -10.15 13.54 10.16
CA HIS A 147 -11.41 14.18 9.84
C HIS A 147 -12.37 14.07 11.03
N THR A 148 -12.96 15.20 11.43
CA THR A 148 -13.74 15.28 12.68
C THR A 148 -15.03 14.45 12.65
N GLN A 149 -15.61 14.25 11.45
CA GLN A 149 -16.94 13.65 11.27
C GLN A 149 -16.97 12.38 10.40
N SER A 150 -15.84 11.99 9.80
CA SER A 150 -15.77 10.90 8.81
C SER A 150 -14.56 10.04 9.14
N PRO A 151 -14.52 8.76 8.73
CA PRO A 151 -13.40 7.87 9.02
C PRO A 151 -12.19 8.13 8.11
N ILE A 152 -11.85 9.40 7.89
CA ILE A 152 -10.75 9.80 7.00
C ILE A 152 -9.57 10.26 7.86
N LEU A 153 -8.40 9.72 7.55
CA LEU A 153 -7.11 10.17 8.04
C LEU A 153 -6.28 10.66 6.85
N VAL A 154 -5.78 11.88 6.94
CA VAL A 154 -4.76 12.41 6.03
C VAL A 154 -3.44 12.48 6.79
N PHE A 155 -2.34 12.04 6.20
CA PHE A 155 -1.04 12.22 6.84
C PHE A 155 0.10 12.40 5.85
N THR A 156 1.16 13.03 6.33
CA THR A 156 2.46 13.05 5.70
C THR A 156 3.49 12.42 6.63
N ALA A 157 4.52 11.82 6.06
CA ALA A 157 5.58 11.20 6.83
C ALA A 157 6.93 11.43 6.14
N ILE A 158 7.99 11.57 6.95
CA ILE A 158 9.38 11.67 6.48
C ILE A 158 10.29 10.72 7.27
N ALA A 159 11.19 10.01 6.58
CA ALA A 159 12.18 9.12 7.18
C ALA A 159 13.52 9.19 6.44
N GLY A 160 14.62 8.87 7.13
CA GLY A 160 15.97 8.93 6.57
C GLY A 160 16.51 10.35 6.39
N GLY A 161 17.81 10.44 6.08
CA GLY A 161 18.59 11.68 6.10
C GLY A 161 19.93 11.48 6.78
#